data_AF-A0A1C4ATQ7-F1
#
_entry.id   AF-A0A1C4ATQ7-F1
#
_cell.length_a   1.000
_cell.length_b   1.000
_cell.length_c   1.000
_cell.angle_alpha   90.00
_cell.angle_beta   90.00
_cell.angle_gamma   90.00
#
_symmetry.space_group_name_H-M   'P 1'
#
loop_
_entity.id
_entity.type
_entity.pdbx_description
1 polymer ?
#
loop_
_entity_poly.entity_id
_entity_poly.type
_entity_poly.pdbx_seq_one_letter_code
_entity_poly.pdbx_strand_id
1 'polypeptide(L)' 'MKIPFEKGAEYTKEIVARMGRAGTVGERSLGYPDAGAGAHALGVIFTEIAGSLK' A
#
# COMPACT_ATOMS: atom_id res chain seq x y z
N MET A 1 -14.45 -5.06 -12.24
CA MET A 1 -13.50 -6.04 -11.71
C MET A 1 -13.10 -5.50 -10.34
N LYS A 2 -13.25 -6.26 -9.25
CA LYS A 2 -12.90 -5.77 -7.91
C LYS A 2 -11.49 -6.27 -7.58
N ILE A 3 -10.51 -5.37 -7.58
CA ILE A 3 -9.12 -5.67 -7.24
C ILE A 3 -8.96 -5.52 -5.72
N PRO A 4 -8.60 -6.57 -4.96
CA PRO A 4 -8.53 -6.49 -3.49
C PRO A 4 -7.18 -5.91 -3.01
N PHE A 5 -7.00 -4.59 -3.15
CA PHE A 5 -5.78 -3.88 -2.72
C PHE A 5 -5.67 -3.67 -1.20
N GLU A 6 -6.79 -3.80 -0.47
CA GLU A 6 -6.87 -3.71 1.00
C GLU A 6 -5.93 -4.72 1.68
N LYS A 7 -5.85 -5.95 1.15
CA LYS A 7 -4.94 -6.99 1.66
C LYS A 7 -3.46 -6.62 1.44
N GLY A 8 -3.15 -6.00 0.30
CA GLY A 8 -1.81 -5.54 -0.02
C GLY A 8 -1.37 -4.39 0.89
N ALA A 9 -2.29 -3.46 1.19
CA ALA A 9 -2.03 -2.37 2.13
C ALA A 9 -1.80 -2.90 3.55
N GLU A 10 -2.65 -3.83 4.02
CA GLU A 10 -2.50 -4.44 5.35
C GLU A 10 -1.19 -5.21 5.51
N TYR A 11 -0.75 -5.91 4.46
CA TYR A 11 0.50 -6.68 4.48
C TYR A 11 1.75 -5.80 4.68
N THR A 12 1.69 -4.50 4.37
CA THR A 12 2.85 -3.59 4.54
C THR A 12 3.32 -3.47 5.99
N LYS A 13 2.45 -3.76 6.97
CA LYS A 13 2.81 -3.75 8.40
C LYS A 13 3.87 -4.80 8.77
N GLU A 14 4.05 -5.83 7.94
CA GLU A 14 5.03 -6.90 8.15
C GLU A 14 6.40 -6.55 7.55
N ILE A 15 6.50 -5.43 6.83
CA ILE A 15 7.70 -5.02 6.09
C ILE A 15 8.31 -3.81 6.78
N VAL A 16 9.61 -3.87 7.07
CA VAL A 16 10.34 -2.71 7.58
C VAL A 16 10.40 -1.63 6.50
N ALA A 17 9.89 -0.44 6.81
CA ALA A 17 9.95 0.70 5.91
C ALA A 17 11.40 1.14 5.70
N ARG A 18 11.81 1.24 4.42
CA ARG A 18 13.15 1.73 4.00
C ARG A 18 13.10 3.04 3.22
N MET A 19 11.89 3.57 2.97
CA MET A 19 11.67 4.76 2.14
C MET A 19 10.68 5.74 2.80
N GLY A 20 10.65 6.98 2.31
CA GLY A 20 9.75 8.02 2.81
C GLY A 20 10.01 8.42 4.27
N ARG A 21 9.04 9.11 4.89
CA ARG A 21 9.15 9.53 6.31
C ARG A 21 9.24 8.33 7.26
N ALA A 22 8.52 7.26 6.96
CA ALA A 22 8.54 6.01 7.73
C ALA A 22 9.89 5.29 7.68
N GLY A 23 10.71 5.51 6.65
CA GLY A 23 12.07 4.98 6.58
C GLY A 23 12.98 5.45 7.71
N THR A 24 12.71 6.61 8.31
CA THR A 24 13.53 7.16 9.42
C THR A 24 13.34 6.43 10.74
N VAL A 25 12.25 5.68 10.91
CA VAL A 25 11.95 4.96 12.15
C VAL A 25 12.37 3.48 12.11
N GLY A 26 12.87 2.99 10.97
CA GLY A 26 13.45 1.65 10.83
C GLY A 26 12.50 0.54 11.30
N GLU A 27 13.00 -0.39 12.12
CA GLU A 27 12.20 -1.52 12.66
C GLU A 27 10.96 -1.08 13.45
N ARG A 28 10.92 0.16 13.94
CA ARG A 28 9.74 0.73 14.62
C ARG A 28 8.57 1.02 13.67
N SER A 29 8.77 0.86 12.35
CA SER A 29 7.70 0.91 11.35
C SER A 29 6.83 -0.35 11.32
N LEU A 30 7.32 -1.47 11.86
CA LEU A 30 6.56 -2.73 11.91
C LEU A 30 5.27 -2.58 12.74
N GLY A 31 4.21 -3.27 12.30
CA GLY A 31 2.90 -3.21 12.93
C GLY A 31 2.07 -1.99 12.54
N TYR A 32 2.64 -1.03 11.81
CA TYR A 32 1.91 0.09 11.23
C TYR A 32 1.72 -0.14 9.73
N PRO A 33 0.47 -0.27 9.25
CA PRO A 33 0.23 -0.25 7.82
C PRO A 33 0.72 1.10 7.28
N ASP A 34 1.36 1.09 6.12
CA ASP A 34 1.88 2.31 5.54
C ASP A 34 0.68 3.27 5.24
N ALA A 35 0.62 4.35 6.02
CA ALA A 35 -0.48 5.32 6.03
C ALA A 35 -0.62 6.08 4.69
N GLY A 36 0.35 5.95 3.80
CA GLY A 36 0.29 6.42 2.42
C GLY A 36 0.64 5.34 1.39
N ALA A 37 0.62 4.06 1.77
CA ALA A 37 1.24 3.01 0.98
C ALA A 37 0.74 3.00 -0.44
N GLY A 38 1.69 2.94 -1.38
CA GLY A 38 1.41 2.76 -2.79
C GLY A 38 0.36 1.68 -3.05
N ALA A 39 0.21 0.66 -2.20
CA ALA A 39 -0.85 -0.34 -2.33
C ALA A 39 -2.28 0.25 -2.42
N HIS A 40 -2.66 1.21 -1.58
CA HIS A 40 -4.02 1.78 -1.63
C HIS A 40 -4.18 2.72 -2.83
N ALA A 41 -3.23 3.64 -3.05
CA ALA A 41 -3.29 4.59 -4.16
C ALA A 41 -3.21 3.88 -5.52
N LEU A 42 -2.28 2.92 -5.68
CA LEU A 42 -2.19 2.08 -6.88
C LEU A 42 -3.46 1.25 -7.05
N GLY A 43 -4.02 0.72 -5.96
CA GLY A 43 -5.28 -0.02 -5.97
C GLY A 43 -6.42 0.76 -6.62
N VAL A 44 -6.59 2.03 -6.25
CA VAL A 44 -7.57 2.93 -6.87
C VAL A 44 -7.25 3.17 -8.35
N ILE A 45 -6.00 3.54 -8.68
CA ILE A 45 -5.58 3.83 -10.06
C ILE A 45 -5.82 2.62 -10.98
N PHE A 46 -5.38 1.42 -10.58
CA PHE A 46 -5.54 0.21 -11.39
C PHE A 46 -7.00 -0.22 -11.49
N THR A 47 -7.83 0.04 -10.48
CA THR A 47 -9.27 -0.23 -10.55
C THR A 47 -9.93 0.65 -11.61
N GLU A 48 -9.61 1.94 -11.65
CA GLU A 48 -10.13 2.88 -12.66
C GLU A 48 -9.64 2.53 -14.07
N ILE A 49 -8.35 2.21 -14.24
CA ILE A 49 -7.82 1.76 -15.53
C ILE A 49 -8.51 0.48 -15.98
N ALA A 50 -8.63 -0.53 -15.12
CA ALA A 50 -9.31 -1.78 -15.45
C ALA A 50 -10.81 -1.59 -15.73
N GLY A 51 -11.44 -0.58 -15.13
CA GLY A 51 -12.80 -0.17 -15.44
C GLY A 51 -12.93 0.48 -16.81
N SER A 52 -11.94 1.28 -17.20
CA SER A 52 -11.90 2.03 -18.47
C SER A 52 -11.49 1.20 -19.69
N LEU A 53 -10.88 0.03 -19.49
CA LEU A 53 -10.47 -0.90 -20.55
C LEU A 53 -11.58 -1.88 -20.98
N LYS A 54 -12.83 -1.67 -20.52
CA LYS A 54 -14.01 -2.44 -20.92
C LYS A 54 -14.77 -1.75 -22.03
#